data_AF-A0A830CE04-F1
#
_entry.id   AF-A0A830CE04-F1
#
_cell.length_a   1.000
_cell.length_b   1.000
_cell.length_c   1.000
_cell.angle_alpha   90.00
_cell.angle_beta   90.00
_cell.angle_gamma   90.00
#
_symmetry.space_group_name_H-M   'P 1'
#
loop_
_entity.id
_entity.type
_entity.pdbx_description
1 polymer ?
#
loop_
_entity_poly.entity_id
_entity_poly.type
_entity_poly.pdbx_seq_one_letter_code
_entity_poly.pdbx_strand_id
1 'polypeptide(L)'
;VNINGWEFIICIGFLGVACIRIANELGQGDAKATKFSIKVLITTSVVIGVFFTIICFVFGHNIGYLFTNDVKVAKTVSDLSLLLAISVLLNSIYPVLSGVAVGAGMQGTVAIINLCCFYLIGILAQDRYFDR
;
A
#
# COMPACT_ATOMS: atom_id res chain seq x y z
N VAL A 1 2.31 19.04 15.45
CA VAL A 1 2.84 17.82 14.78
C VAL A 1 1.64 17.03 14.29
N ASN A 2 1.56 16.78 12.98
CA ASN A 2 0.35 16.27 12.31
C ASN A 2 0.30 14.72 12.38
N ILE A 3 -0.87 14.12 12.59
CA ILE A 3 -1.05 12.64 12.61
C ILE A 3 -0.46 11.99 11.34
N ASN A 4 -0.67 12.62 10.18
CA ASN A 4 -0.12 12.17 8.89
C ASN A 4 1.41 12.11 8.88
N GLY A 5 2.10 12.99 9.63
CA GLY A 5 3.56 13.00 9.68
C GLY A 5 4.14 11.81 10.44
N TRP A 6 3.46 11.37 11.50
CA TRP A 6 3.87 10.19 12.27
C TRP A 6 3.69 8.90 11.47
N GLU A 7 2.57 8.79 10.76
CA GLU A 7 2.30 7.67 9.87
C GLU A 7 3.36 7.57 8.75
N PHE A 8 3.73 8.71 8.15
CA PHE A 8 4.75 8.76 7.11
C PHE A 8 6.13 8.28 7.59
N ILE A 9 6.52 8.66 8.81
CA ILE A 9 7.81 8.26 9.41
C ILE A 9 7.84 6.75 9.65
N ILE A 10 6.74 6.15 10.12
CA ILE A 10 6.62 4.71 10.33
C ILE A 10 6.75 3.96 8.99
N CYS A 11 6.09 4.45 7.94
CA CYS A 11 6.17 3.88 6.60
C CYS A 11 7.60 3.93 6.01
N ILE A 12 8.30 5.06 6.17
CA ILE A 12 9.69 5.21 5.72
C ILE A 12 10.63 4.27 6.50
N GLY A 13 10.40 4.07 7.80
CA GLY A 13 11.19 3.13 8.61
C GLY A 13 11.11 1.69 8.08
N PHE A 14 9.89 1.22 7.78
CA PHE A 14 9.68 -0.10 7.17
C PHE A 14 10.32 -0.21 5.79
N LEU A 15 10.20 0.83 4.97
CA LEU A 15 10.82 0.92 3.65
C LEU A 15 12.34 0.77 3.75
N GLY A 16 12.98 1.51 4.66
CA GLY A 16 14.43 1.50 4.84
C GLY A 16 14.97 0.13 5.25
N VAL A 17 14.32 -0.54 6.20
CA VAL A 17 14.73 -1.89 6.65
C VAL A 17 14.62 -2.92 5.52
N ALA A 18 13.54 -2.86 4.72
CA ALA A 18 13.36 -3.73 3.57
C ALA A 18 14.46 -3.50 2.51
N CYS A 19 14.77 -2.24 2.21
CA CYS A 19 15.81 -1.87 1.26
C CYS A 19 17.19 -2.37 1.68
N ILE A 20 17.60 -2.10 2.92
CA ILE A 20 18.93 -2.47 3.44
C ILE A 20 19.10 -3.99 3.40
N ARG A 21 18.08 -4.75 3.79
CA ARG A 21 18.13 -6.21 3.78
C ARG A 21 18.33 -6.76 2.36
N ILE A 22 17.54 -6.31 1.39
CA ILE A 22 17.67 -6.80 0.01
C ILE A 22 19.02 -6.36 -0.59
N ALA A 23 19.42 -5.10 -0.38
CA ALA A 23 20.67 -4.58 -0.90
C ALA A 23 21.90 -5.32 -0.34
N ASN A 24 21.86 -5.70 0.94
CA ASN A 24 22.93 -6.46 1.58
C ASN A 24 23.06 -7.88 0.99
N GLU A 25 21.94 -8.61 0.86
CA GLU A 25 21.95 -9.95 0.23
C GLU A 25 22.32 -9.91 -1.25
N LEU A 26 21.91 -8.85 -1.96
CA LEU A 26 22.26 -8.63 -3.36
C LEU A 26 23.74 -8.30 -3.53
N GLY A 27 24.29 -7.45 -2.65
CA GLY A 27 25.71 -7.07 -2.63
C GLY A 27 26.65 -8.22 -2.28
N GLN A 28 26.15 -9.23 -1.57
CA GLN A 28 26.90 -10.46 -1.28
C GLN A 28 26.98 -11.41 -2.50
N GLY A 29 26.23 -11.15 -3.57
CA GLY A 29 26.22 -11.96 -4.80
C GLY A 29 25.40 -13.25 -4.69
N ASP A 30 24.68 -13.47 -3.59
CA ASP A 30 23.83 -14.64 -3.41
C ASP A 30 22.40 -14.37 -3.93
N ALA A 31 22.16 -14.81 -5.17
CA ALA A 31 20.85 -14.70 -5.81
C ALA A 31 19.74 -15.51 -5.11
N LYS A 32 20.06 -16.60 -4.41
CA LYS A 32 19.07 -17.39 -3.67
C LYS A 32 18.66 -16.65 -2.39
N ALA A 33 19.62 -16.10 -1.66
CA ALA A 33 19.36 -15.33 -0.45
C ALA A 33 18.58 -14.04 -0.76
N THR A 34 18.90 -13.37 -1.87
CA THR A 34 18.14 -12.20 -2.36
C THR A 34 16.67 -12.55 -2.64
N LYS A 35 16.41 -13.64 -3.39
CA LYS A 35 15.04 -14.11 -3.67
C LYS A 35 14.30 -14.50 -2.40
N PHE A 36 15.00 -15.11 -1.44
CA PHE A 36 14.41 -15.46 -0.15
C PHE A 36 14.03 -14.22 0.66
N SER A 37 14.90 -13.22 0.75
CA SER A 37 14.61 -11.94 1.42
C SER A 37 13.43 -11.21 0.79
N ILE A 38 13.33 -11.18 -0.55
CA ILE A 38 12.17 -10.62 -1.26
C ILE A 38 10.89 -11.39 -0.90
N LYS A 39 10.93 -12.74 -0.93
CA LYS A 39 9.77 -13.58 -0.59
C LYS A 39 9.30 -13.37 0.85
N VAL A 40 10.23 -13.30 1.80
CA VAL A 40 9.94 -13.03 3.22
C VAL A 40 9.29 -11.66 3.37
N LEU A 41 9.84 -10.63 2.74
CA LEU A 41 9.32 -9.26 2.80
C LEU A 41 7.89 -9.13 2.24
N ILE A 42 7.62 -9.74 1.08
CA ILE A 42 6.27 -9.77 0.49
C ILE A 42 5.31 -10.50 1.44
N THR A 43 5.71 -11.64 1.99
CA THR A 43 4.87 -12.41 2.92
C THR A 43 4.55 -11.61 4.17
N THR A 44 5.54 -10.94 4.78
CA THR A 44 5.30 -10.07 5.95
C THR A 44 4.40 -8.88 5.61
N SER A 45 4.52 -8.28 4.43
CA SER A 45 3.63 -7.20 3.98
C SER A 45 2.18 -7.65 3.89
N VAL A 46 1.94 -8.81 3.27
CA VAL A 46 0.60 -9.39 3.15
C VAL A 46 0.03 -9.70 4.54
N VAL A 47 0.82 -10.27 5.45
CA VAL A 47 0.38 -10.55 6.83
C VAL A 47 0.00 -9.27 7.56
N ILE A 48 0.82 -8.22 7.46
CA ILE A 48 0.53 -6.92 8.07
C ILE A 48 -0.73 -6.29 7.45
N GLY A 49 -0.87 -6.31 6.12
CA GLY A 49 -2.04 -5.78 5.43
C GLY A 49 -3.35 -6.50 5.79
N VAL A 50 -3.31 -7.83 5.86
CA VAL A 50 -4.44 -8.66 6.33
C VAL A 50 -4.77 -8.36 7.79
N PHE A 51 -3.75 -8.24 8.65
CA PHE A 51 -3.94 -7.89 10.06
C PHE A 51 -4.63 -6.54 10.23
N PHE A 52 -4.18 -5.50 9.51
CA PHE A 52 -4.84 -4.19 9.51
C PHE A 52 -6.25 -4.23 8.93
N THR A 53 -6.50 -5.06 7.92
CA THR A 53 -7.84 -5.23 7.34
C THR A 53 -8.80 -5.89 8.34
N ILE A 54 -8.35 -6.92 9.05
CA ILE A 54 -9.13 -7.57 10.10
C ILE A 54 -9.42 -6.58 11.22
N ILE A 55 -8.43 -5.81 11.66
CA ILE A 55 -8.63 -4.74 12.66
C ILE A 55 -9.65 -3.72 12.17
N CYS A 56 -9.52 -3.25 10.93
CA CYS A 56 -10.42 -2.28 10.33
C CYS A 56 -11.84 -2.83 10.18
N PHE A 57 -12.00 -4.12 9.90
CA PHE A 57 -13.30 -4.78 9.84
C PHE A 57 -13.95 -4.91 11.23
N VAL A 58 -13.17 -5.31 12.24
CA VAL A 58 -13.63 -5.47 13.63
C VAL A 58 -13.96 -4.11 14.27
N PHE A 59 -13.12 -3.10 14.11
CA PHE A 59 -13.37 -1.75 14.63
C PHE A 59 -14.35 -0.95 13.76
N GLY A 60 -14.35 -1.16 12.44
CA GLY A 60 -15.20 -0.43 11.49
C GLY A 60 -16.69 -0.66 11.71
N HIS A 61 -17.07 -1.87 12.12
CA HIS A 61 -18.46 -2.17 12.51
C HIS A 61 -18.93 -1.30 13.70
N ASN A 62 -18.05 -1.09 14.69
CA ASN A 62 -18.34 -0.25 15.86
C ASN A 62 -18.33 1.25 15.53
N ILE A 63 -17.46 1.70 14.62
CA ILE A 63 -17.36 3.11 14.23
C ILE A 63 -18.59 3.52 13.40
N GLY A 64 -19.07 2.67 12.49
CA GLY A 64 -20.28 2.94 11.69
C GLY A 64 -21.53 3.17 12.54
N TYR A 65 -21.71 2.39 13.61
CA TYR A 65 -22.83 2.53 14.54
C TYR A 65 -22.67 3.71 15.52
N LEU A 66 -21.44 4.16 15.77
CA LEU A 66 -21.15 5.33 16.60
C LEU A 66 -21.51 6.65 15.89
N PHE A 67 -21.41 6.69 14.56
CA PHE A 67 -21.66 7.90 13.77
C PHE A 67 -23.07 7.98 13.16
N THR A 68 -23.83 6.87 13.10
CA THR A 68 -25.22 6.92 12.62
C THR A 68 -26.11 5.80 13.18
N ASN A 69 -27.33 6.14 13.63
CA ASN A 69 -28.38 5.19 14.02
C ASN A 69 -29.28 4.79 12.84
N ASP A 70 -29.02 5.32 11.64
CA ASP A 70 -29.89 5.18 10.48
C ASP A 70 -29.45 4.00 9.60
N VAL A 71 -30.30 2.98 9.47
CA VAL A 71 -29.98 1.68 8.83
C VAL A 71 -29.57 1.86 7.36
N LYS A 72 -30.10 2.89 6.68
CA LYS A 72 -29.71 3.22 5.29
C LYS A 72 -28.29 3.78 5.22
N VAL A 73 -27.90 4.63 6.17
CA VAL A 73 -26.57 5.25 6.19
C VAL A 73 -25.53 4.21 6.62
N ALA A 74 -25.85 3.35 7.59
CA ALA A 74 -24.99 2.24 7.99
C ALA A 74 -24.69 1.27 6.82
N LYS A 75 -25.67 1.00 5.95
CA LYS A 75 -25.47 0.15 4.78
C LYS A 75 -24.56 0.80 3.72
N THR A 76 -24.77 2.08 3.44
CA THR A 76 -23.90 2.83 2.52
C THR A 76 -22.49 3.01 3.09
N VAL A 77 -22.37 3.26 4.39
CA VAL A 77 -21.07 3.33 5.09
C VAL A 77 -20.39 1.97 5.12
N SER A 78 -21.13 0.85 5.20
CA SER A 78 -20.53 -0.48 5.10
C SER A 78 -19.94 -0.76 3.71
N ASP A 79 -20.62 -0.34 2.64
CA ASP A 79 -20.10 -0.42 1.27
C ASP A 79 -18.87 0.49 1.08
N LEU A 80 -18.93 1.72 1.61
CA LEU A 80 -17.82 2.67 1.53
C LEU A 80 -16.64 2.25 2.43
N SER A 81 -16.92 1.64 3.58
CA SER A 81 -15.94 1.13 4.52
C SER A 81 -15.17 -0.05 3.94
N LEU A 82 -15.81 -0.87 3.09
CA LEU A 82 -15.13 -1.93 2.35
C LEU A 82 -14.17 -1.34 1.32
N LEU A 83 -14.60 -0.29 0.60
CA LEU A 83 -13.75 0.44 -0.35
C LEU A 83 -12.59 1.16 0.35
N LEU A 84 -12.84 1.78 1.50
CA LEU A 84 -11.84 2.39 2.37
C LEU A 84 -10.85 1.35 2.93
N ALA A 85 -11.34 0.20 3.39
CA ALA A 85 -10.49 -0.89 3.86
C ALA A 85 -9.57 -1.39 2.74
N ILE A 86 -10.10 -1.56 1.53
CA ILE A 86 -9.29 -1.91 0.34
C ILE A 86 -8.27 -0.81 0.03
N SER A 87 -8.66 0.47 0.08
CA SER A 87 -7.74 1.59 -0.10
C SER A 87 -6.63 1.60 0.94
N VAL A 88 -6.92 1.37 2.22
CA VAL A 88 -5.93 1.26 3.30
C VAL A 88 -5.00 0.06 3.08
N LEU A 89 -5.55 -1.07 2.63
CA LEU A 89 -4.78 -2.27 2.27
C LEU A 89 -3.77 -1.97 1.15
N LEU A 90 -4.24 -1.33 0.07
CA LEU A 90 -3.40 -0.93 -1.06
C LEU A 90 -2.33 0.09 -0.63
N ASN A 91 -2.69 1.05 0.23
CA ASN A 91 -1.75 2.04 0.75
C ASN A 91 -0.69 1.45 1.69
N SER A 92 -0.96 0.29 2.31
CA SER A 92 0.01 -0.45 3.12
C SER A 92 0.93 -1.34 2.28
N ILE A 93 0.42 -1.91 1.18
CA ILE A 93 1.18 -2.76 0.26
C ILE A 93 2.14 -1.96 -0.61
N TYR A 94 1.72 -0.78 -1.07
CA TYR A 94 2.50 0.06 -1.99
C TYR A 94 3.89 0.45 -1.47
N PRO A 95 4.06 0.93 -0.22
CA PRO A 95 5.37 1.23 0.36
C PRO A 95 6.28 0.00 0.37
N VAL A 96 5.76 -1.19 0.70
CA VAL A 96 6.61 -2.38 0.77
C VAL A 96 7.05 -2.84 -0.60
N LEU A 97 6.16 -2.82 -1.62
CA LEU A 97 6.56 -3.12 -3.00
C LEU A 97 7.61 -2.14 -3.52
N SER A 98 7.42 -0.85 -3.22
CA SER A 98 8.38 0.20 -3.57
C SER A 98 9.74 -0.07 -2.92
N GLY A 99 9.77 -0.43 -1.63
CA GLY A 99 11.00 -0.75 -0.90
C GLY A 99 11.71 -1.98 -1.44
N VAL A 100 10.95 -3.00 -1.83
CA VAL A 100 11.50 -4.19 -2.48
C VAL A 100 12.14 -3.83 -3.83
N ALA A 101 11.46 -3.03 -4.65
CA ALA A 101 11.97 -2.63 -5.95
C ALA A 101 13.21 -1.72 -5.85
N VAL A 102 13.22 -0.79 -4.90
CA VAL A 102 14.38 0.08 -4.63
C VAL A 102 15.55 -0.73 -4.06
N GLY A 103 15.30 -1.61 -3.09
CA GLY A 103 16.31 -2.49 -2.51
C GLY A 103 16.93 -3.49 -3.51
N ALA A 104 16.16 -3.91 -4.52
CA ALA A 104 16.65 -4.76 -5.60
C ALA A 104 17.34 -3.98 -6.74
N GLY A 105 17.44 -2.65 -6.66
CA GLY A 105 18.01 -1.79 -7.71
C GLY A 105 17.10 -1.61 -8.93
N MET A 106 15.84 -2.07 -8.88
CA MET A 106 14.85 -1.98 -9.96
C MET A 106 14.03 -0.68 -9.93
N GLN A 107 14.46 0.32 -9.15
CA GLN A 107 13.76 1.60 -9.01
C GLN A 107 13.48 2.27 -10.36
N GLY A 108 14.39 2.15 -11.33
CA GLY A 108 14.21 2.70 -12.69
C GLY A 108 13.05 2.06 -13.45
N THR A 109 12.89 0.74 -13.37
CA THR A 109 11.78 0.02 -14.03
C THR A 109 10.43 0.41 -13.42
N VAL A 110 10.36 0.51 -12.10
CA VAL A 110 9.13 0.93 -11.41
C VAL A 110 8.78 2.39 -11.71
N ALA A 111 9.77 3.28 -11.79
CA ALA A 111 9.56 4.67 -12.16
C ALA A 111 8.96 4.81 -13.57
N ILE A 112 9.47 4.05 -14.55
CA ILE A 112 8.94 4.05 -15.92
C ILE A 112 7.50 3.55 -15.94
N ILE A 113 7.20 2.42 -15.27
CA ILE A 113 5.85 1.87 -15.21
C ILE A 113 4.87 2.87 -14.57
N ASN A 114 5.28 3.52 -13.48
CA ASN A 114 4.47 4.52 -12.79
C ASN A 114 4.21 5.75 -13.68
N LEU A 115 5.23 6.22 -14.40
CA LEU A 115 5.10 7.33 -15.35
C LEU A 115 4.14 6.98 -16.49
N CYS A 116 4.24 5.77 -17.05
CA CYS A 116 3.34 5.28 -18.08
C CYS A 116 1.89 5.21 -17.58
N CYS A 117 1.64 4.69 -16.37
CA CYS A 117 0.29 4.67 -15.79
C CYS A 117 -0.26 6.09 -15.60
N PHE A 118 0.54 7.01 -15.05
CA PHE A 118 0.10 8.39 -14.82
C PHE A 118 -0.24 9.11 -16.13
N TYR A 119 0.58 8.95 -17.16
CA TYR A 119 0.35 9.60 -18.44
C TYR A 119 -0.75 8.94 -19.26
N LEU A 120 -0.80 7.61 -19.34
CA LEU A 120 -1.82 6.92 -20.13
C LEU A 120 -3.20 7.07 -19.50
N ILE A 121 -3.35 6.72 -18.21
CA ILE A 121 -4.65 6.75 -17.53
C ILE A 121 -5.06 8.19 -17.25
N GLY A 122 -4.12 9.06 -16.84
CA GLY A 122 -4.41 10.46 -16.55
C GLY A 122 -4.88 11.22 -17.78
N ILE A 123 -4.21 11.05 -18.93
CA ILE A 123 -4.63 11.70 -20.18
C ILE A 123 -5.93 11.09 -20.72
N LEU A 124 -6.08 9.76 -20.72
CA LEU A 124 -7.33 9.09 -21.17
C LEU A 124 -8.54 9.47 -20.30
N ALA A 125 -8.35 9.68 -18.99
CA ALA A 125 -9.41 10.12 -18.09
C ALA A 125 -9.78 11.60 -18.33
N GLN A 126 -8.81 12.44 -18.66
CA GLN A 126 -9.03 13.86 -18.94
C GLN A 126 -9.75 14.07 -20.29
N ASP A 127 -9.43 13.25 -21.28
CA ASP A 127 -10.10 13.26 -22.60
C ASP A 127 -11.59 12.87 -22.47
N ARG A 128 -11.91 11.86 -21.64
CA ARG A 128 -13.30 11.47 -21.32
C ARG A 128 -14.10 12.50 -20.50
N TYR A 129 -13.43 13.48 -19.89
CA TYR A 129 -14.08 14.57 -19.16
C TYR A 129 -14.32 15.80 -20.06
N PHE A 130 -13.60 15.90 -21.19
CA PHE A 130 -13.79 16.95 -22.19
C PHE A 130 -14.85 16.60 -23.24
N ASP A 131 -15.18 15.31 -23.37
CA ASP A 131 -16.21 14.77 -24.27
C ASP A 131 -17.62 14.65 -23.61
N ARG A 132 -17.84 15.34 -22.47
CA ARG A 132 -19.13 15.45 -21.75
C ARG A 132 -19.48 16.90 -21.50
#